data_AF-A0A7V9N269-F1
#
_entry.id   AF-A0A7V9N269-F1
#
_cell.length_a   1.000
_cell.length_b   1.000
_cell.length_c   1.000
_cell.angle_alpha   90.00
_cell.angle_beta   90.00
_cell.angle_gamma   90.00
#
_symmetry.space_group_name_H-M   'P 1'
#
loop_
_entity.id
_entity.type
_entity.pdbx_description
1 polymer ?
#
loop_
_entity_poly.entity_id
_entity_poly.type
_entity_poly.pdbx_seq_one_letter_code
_entity_poly.pdbx_strand_id
1 'polypeptide(L)'
;GRGQARGRAIRVTGNGIARVATIDAKSGTNRTLSMLAIRVAAGLLLVALTSAGLFGGVGELARPAGDSSPARPSASPAANGTDDGFRVGFLPLLEDAAANARVLVATGEARDRNLLRVRSQQEAMWGSLDAADAWLDANPAPDRFISAEAAYREGATAIRTAMDDAQAAFLRLDFARVARAIKTLERGEAAITSAIALITAPG
;
A
#
# COMPACT_ATOMS: atom_id res chain seq x y z
N GLY A 1 -45.27 17.63 -33.58
CA GLY A 1 -44.76 18.66 -32.66
C GLY A 1 -43.25 18.72 -32.77
N ARG A 2 -42.69 19.88 -33.11
CA ARG A 2 -41.23 20.09 -33.20
C ARG A 2 -40.77 20.75 -31.90
N GLY A 3 -39.99 20.04 -31.10
CA GLY A 3 -39.42 20.53 -29.84
C GLY A 3 -38.21 21.42 -30.11
N GLN A 4 -38.33 22.70 -29.78
CA GLN A 4 -37.30 23.72 -29.95
C GLN A 4 -36.38 23.70 -28.73
N ALA A 5 -35.17 23.16 -28.88
CA ALA A 5 -34.15 23.17 -27.83
C ALA A 5 -33.57 24.59 -27.68
N ARG A 6 -33.87 25.24 -26.55
CA ARG A 6 -33.34 26.56 -26.21
C ARG A 6 -31.89 26.42 -25.73
N GLY A 7 -30.94 26.74 -26.60
CA GLY A 7 -29.53 26.90 -26.24
C GLY A 7 -29.35 28.14 -25.37
N ARG A 8 -28.91 27.95 -24.13
CA ARG A 8 -28.62 29.03 -23.17
C ARG A 8 -27.17 29.46 -23.39
N ALA A 9 -26.97 30.67 -23.93
CA ALA A 9 -25.63 31.25 -24.08
C ALA A 9 -25.13 31.75 -22.72
N ILE A 10 -24.03 31.19 -22.23
CA ILE A 10 -23.31 31.67 -21.03
C ILE A 10 -22.20 32.60 -21.52
N ARG A 11 -22.34 33.91 -21.24
CA ARG A 11 -21.30 34.90 -21.49
C ARG A 11 -20.40 34.97 -20.26
N VAL A 12 -19.16 34.49 -20.39
CA VAL A 12 -18.12 34.54 -19.35
C VAL A 12 -17.28 35.80 -19.58
N THR A 13 -17.29 36.70 -18.61
CA THR A 13 -16.44 37.90 -18.57
C THR A 13 -15.55 37.81 -17.35
N GLY A 14 -14.23 37.89 -17.54
CA GLY A 14 -13.28 38.17 -16.44
C GLY A 14 -12.34 37.03 -16.05
N ASN A 15 -11.13 37.09 -16.61
CA ASN A 15 -9.81 36.69 -16.10
C ASN A 15 -9.68 35.60 -15.00
N GLY A 16 -9.03 34.48 -15.35
CA GLY A 16 -8.22 33.71 -14.39
C GLY A 16 -8.63 32.26 -14.13
N ILE A 17 -8.22 31.35 -15.03
CA ILE A 17 -8.04 29.89 -14.86
C ILE A 17 -9.23 29.12 -14.25
N ALA A 18 -10.25 28.86 -15.08
CA ALA A 18 -11.18 27.75 -14.85
C ALA A 18 -10.76 26.56 -15.73
N ARG A 19 -10.12 25.54 -15.16
CA ARG A 19 -10.03 24.22 -15.80
C ARG A 19 -11.37 23.51 -15.62
N VAL A 20 -12.26 23.65 -16.60
CA VAL A 20 -13.49 22.87 -16.70
C VAL A 20 -13.14 21.53 -17.34
N ALA A 21 -13.07 20.48 -16.53
CA ALA A 21 -13.11 19.11 -17.04
C ALA A 21 -14.57 18.77 -17.38
N THR A 22 -14.91 18.83 -18.67
CA THR A 22 -16.15 18.22 -19.18
C THR A 22 -16.04 16.71 -19.08
N ILE A 23 -16.71 16.13 -18.08
CA ILE A 23 -16.99 14.69 -18.02
C ILE A 23 -18.19 14.45 -18.93
N ASP A 24 -17.94 13.91 -20.12
CA ASP A 24 -18.96 13.44 -21.05
C ASP A 24 -19.58 12.15 -20.49
N ALA A 25 -20.69 12.30 -19.75
CA ALA A 25 -21.47 11.18 -19.24
C ALA A 25 -22.38 10.64 -20.36
N LYS A 26 -21.78 9.87 -21.29
CA LYS A 26 -22.56 9.06 -22.24
C LYS A 26 -23.05 7.79 -21.55
N SER A 27 -24.17 7.93 -20.84
CA SER A 27 -25.00 6.83 -20.33
C SER A 27 -25.55 6.02 -21.50
N GLY A 28 -24.81 5.00 -21.93
CA GLY A 28 -25.22 3.99 -22.90
C GLY A 28 -25.68 2.72 -22.18
N THR A 29 -27.00 2.58 -22.07
CA THR A 29 -27.72 1.38 -21.66
C THR A 29 -27.32 0.17 -22.49
N ASN A 30 -26.84 -0.91 -21.84
CA ASN A 30 -26.96 -2.29 -22.32
C ASN A 30 -26.84 -3.25 -21.13
N ARG A 31 -27.91 -3.31 -20.33
CA ARG A 31 -28.17 -4.44 -19.43
C ARG A 31 -29.06 -5.42 -20.17
N THR A 32 -28.43 -6.31 -20.93
CA THR A 32 -29.06 -7.52 -21.48
C THR A 32 -28.35 -8.72 -20.90
N LEU A 33 -28.99 -9.29 -19.87
CA LEU A 33 -29.18 -10.72 -19.64
C LEU A 33 -28.23 -11.68 -20.41
N SER A 34 -27.25 -12.21 -19.69
CA SER A 34 -26.75 -13.58 -19.81
C SER A 34 -26.40 -14.03 -18.39
N MET A 35 -27.31 -14.73 -17.70
CA MET A 35 -27.25 -16.19 -17.53
C MET A 35 -25.84 -16.66 -17.14
N LEU A 36 -25.62 -16.94 -15.86
CA LEU A 36 -25.78 -18.29 -15.30
C LEU A 36 -24.76 -19.26 -15.88
N ALA A 37 -23.60 -19.37 -15.24
CA ALA A 37 -22.77 -20.58 -15.25
C ALA A 37 -21.51 -20.41 -14.38
N ILE A 38 -21.35 -21.32 -13.40
CA ILE A 38 -20.09 -22.09 -13.19
C ILE A 38 -18.92 -21.26 -12.62
N ARG A 39 -18.35 -21.49 -11.42
CA ARG A 39 -18.29 -22.67 -10.55
C ARG A 39 -17.86 -22.26 -9.14
N VAL A 40 -18.47 -22.94 -8.18
CA VAL A 40 -17.93 -23.28 -6.86
C VAL A 40 -16.55 -23.94 -7.01
N ALA A 41 -15.54 -23.41 -6.33
CA ALA A 41 -14.38 -24.15 -5.81
C ALA A 41 -13.76 -23.26 -4.72
N ALA A 42 -14.05 -23.47 -3.43
CA ALA A 42 -13.46 -24.54 -2.63
C ALA A 42 -11.93 -24.55 -2.78
N GLY A 43 -11.28 -23.80 -1.90
CA GLY A 43 -9.83 -23.69 -1.81
C GLY A 43 -9.42 -23.08 -0.48
N LEU A 44 -10.04 -23.56 0.60
CA LEU A 44 -9.60 -23.35 1.98
C LEU A 44 -8.22 -24.04 2.11
N LEU A 45 -7.14 -23.31 1.82
CA LEU A 45 -5.80 -23.76 2.15
C LEU A 45 -5.35 -23.06 3.43
N LEU A 46 -5.71 -23.72 4.53
CA LEU A 46 -5.12 -23.54 5.84
C LEU A 46 -3.63 -23.90 5.73
N VAL A 47 -2.75 -22.90 5.71
CA VAL A 47 -1.32 -23.12 5.99
C VAL A 47 -1.01 -22.41 7.29
N ALA A 48 -1.24 -23.15 8.38
CA ALA A 48 -0.50 -22.92 9.61
C ALA A 48 0.97 -23.30 9.33
N LEU A 49 1.85 -22.31 9.22
CA LEU A 49 3.28 -22.51 9.41
C LEU A 49 3.71 -21.69 10.62
N THR A 50 3.60 -22.33 11.77
CA THR A 50 4.49 -22.13 12.91
C THR A 50 5.92 -22.47 12.48
N SER A 51 6.68 -21.49 12.01
CA SER A 51 8.13 -21.59 11.82
C SER A 51 8.85 -21.22 13.11
N ALA A 52 8.64 -22.01 14.16
CA ALA A 52 9.56 -22.03 15.29
C ALA A 52 10.71 -22.99 14.96
N GLY A 53 11.90 -22.43 14.72
CA GLY A 53 13.20 -23.08 14.92
C GLY A 53 13.59 -24.24 14.01
N LEU A 54 14.46 -23.99 13.03
CA LEU A 54 15.46 -24.97 12.56
C LEU A 54 16.55 -24.32 11.67
N PHE A 55 17.37 -23.46 12.27
CA PHE A 55 18.75 -23.24 11.86
C PHE A 55 19.64 -23.22 13.12
N GLY A 56 19.81 -24.39 13.74
CA GLY A 56 21.12 -24.76 14.27
C GLY A 56 21.97 -25.23 13.09
N GLY A 57 23.28 -25.07 13.02
CA GLY A 57 24.27 -24.66 13.99
C GLY A 57 25.60 -25.03 13.34
N VAL A 58 26.51 -24.08 13.22
CA VAL A 58 27.93 -24.34 12.92
C VAL A 58 28.75 -23.25 13.62
N GLY A 59 29.41 -23.63 14.70
CA GLY A 59 30.66 -22.99 15.12
C GLY A 59 30.62 -22.00 16.30
N GLU A 60 29.93 -22.29 17.39
CA GLU A 60 30.20 -21.60 18.67
C GLU A 60 31.40 -22.28 19.36
N LEU A 61 32.62 -21.90 18.96
CA LEU A 61 33.82 -22.23 19.73
C LEU A 61 33.87 -21.30 20.96
N ALA A 62 33.77 -21.93 22.13
CA ALA A 62 33.95 -21.40 23.48
C ALA A 62 34.65 -20.03 23.56
N ARG A 63 33.89 -19.00 23.97
CA ARG A 63 34.42 -17.71 24.43
C ARG A 63 34.25 -17.61 25.96
N PRO A 64 35.30 -17.24 26.71
CA PRO A 64 35.29 -17.30 28.18
C PRO A 64 34.31 -16.32 28.81
N ALA A 65 33.72 -16.77 29.91
CA ALA A 65 32.87 -16.00 30.80
C ALA A 65 33.65 -14.81 31.39
N GLY A 66 33.09 -13.61 31.23
CA GLY A 66 33.60 -12.40 31.85
C GLY A 66 33.19 -11.18 31.05
N ASP A 67 32.00 -10.65 31.32
CA ASP A 67 31.85 -9.22 31.56
C ASP A 67 30.42 -8.87 31.96
N SER A 68 30.31 -8.23 33.12
CA SER A 68 29.12 -7.60 33.67
C SER A 68 28.69 -6.46 32.75
N SER A 69 27.85 -6.76 31.76
CA SER A 69 27.27 -5.72 30.91
C SER A 69 26.32 -4.87 31.76
N PRO A 70 26.58 -3.57 31.97
CA PRO A 70 25.66 -2.71 32.71
C PRO A 70 24.33 -2.70 31.98
N ALA A 71 23.26 -3.03 32.71
CA ALA A 71 21.89 -2.99 32.20
C ALA A 71 21.63 -1.62 31.57
N ARG A 72 21.64 -1.56 30.23
CA ARG A 72 21.24 -0.36 29.51
C ARG A 72 19.75 -0.18 29.75
N PRO A 73 19.28 0.99 30.21
CA PRO A 73 17.87 1.30 30.20
C PRO A 73 17.42 1.45 28.75
N SER A 74 17.03 0.33 28.11
CA SER A 74 16.31 0.33 26.84
C SER A 74 14.84 0.58 27.10
N ALA A 75 14.51 1.78 27.59
CA ALA A 75 13.18 2.30 27.40
C ALA A 75 13.19 3.00 26.05
N SER A 76 12.76 2.32 24.99
CA SER A 76 12.27 3.04 23.80
C SER A 76 11.24 4.04 24.34
N PRO A 77 11.42 5.36 24.10
CA PRO A 77 10.47 6.34 24.57
C PRO A 77 9.08 5.89 24.12
N ALA A 78 8.16 5.70 25.05
CA ALA A 78 6.76 5.61 24.67
C ALA A 78 6.47 6.84 23.82
N ALA A 79 5.94 6.67 22.60
CA ALA A 79 5.61 7.80 21.77
C ALA A 79 4.43 8.50 22.46
N ASN A 80 4.72 9.56 23.21
CA ASN A 80 3.77 10.23 24.09
C ASN A 80 2.73 11.07 23.32
N GLY A 81 2.25 10.59 22.16
CA GLY A 81 1.42 11.35 21.24
C GLY A 81 2.10 12.63 20.73
N THR A 82 3.42 12.74 20.88
CA THR A 82 4.14 13.94 20.47
C THR A 82 4.44 13.89 18.99
N ASP A 83 4.43 15.08 18.42
CA ASP A 83 4.88 15.42 17.10
C ASP A 83 6.25 14.81 16.72
N ASP A 84 7.22 14.83 17.62
CA ASP A 84 8.53 14.23 17.39
C ASP A 84 8.52 12.70 17.56
N GLY A 85 7.73 12.18 18.51
CA GLY A 85 7.54 10.74 18.68
C GLY A 85 6.92 10.10 17.44
N PHE A 86 5.96 10.78 16.81
CA PHE A 86 5.35 10.34 15.56
C PHE A 86 6.35 10.32 14.40
N ARG A 87 7.16 11.38 14.22
CA ARG A 87 8.20 11.40 13.19
C ARG A 87 9.23 10.29 13.41
N VAL A 88 9.78 10.18 14.62
CA VAL A 88 10.84 9.21 14.92
C VAL A 88 10.34 7.77 14.86
N GLY A 89 9.08 7.52 15.25
CA GLY A 89 8.49 6.18 15.28
C GLY A 89 7.93 5.73 13.93
N PHE A 90 7.15 6.58 13.26
CA PHE A 90 6.36 6.18 12.09
C PHE A 90 7.09 6.40 10.76
N LEU A 91 7.91 7.46 10.64
CA LEU A 91 8.58 7.80 9.38
C LEU A 91 9.46 6.65 8.85
N PRO A 92 10.30 5.98 9.65
CA PRO A 92 11.12 4.87 9.16
C PRO A 92 10.28 3.71 8.60
N LEU A 93 9.12 3.43 9.21
CA LEU A 93 8.20 2.37 8.75
C LEU A 93 7.61 2.70 7.38
N LEU A 94 7.30 3.97 7.13
CA LEU A 94 6.84 4.43 5.82
C LEU A 94 7.94 4.38 4.76
N GLU A 95 9.18 4.74 5.12
CA GLU A 95 10.33 4.67 4.23
C GLU A 95 10.61 3.23 3.78
N ASP A 96 10.54 2.27 4.71
CA ASP A 96 10.65 0.83 4.44
C ASP A 96 9.51 0.36 3.52
N ALA A 97 8.26 0.73 3.81
CA ALA A 97 7.11 0.39 2.98
C ALA A 97 7.24 0.98 1.56
N ALA A 98 7.68 2.23 1.43
CA ALA A 98 7.92 2.87 0.14
C ALA A 98 9.07 2.22 -0.64
N ALA A 99 10.14 1.78 0.03
CA ALA A 99 11.21 1.02 -0.59
C ALA A 99 10.71 -0.32 -1.14
N ASN A 100 9.97 -1.09 -0.33
CA ASN A 100 9.38 -2.37 -0.75
C ASN A 100 8.37 -2.20 -1.89
N ALA A 101 7.54 -1.15 -1.85
CA ALA A 101 6.59 -0.84 -2.92
C ALA A 101 7.31 -0.56 -4.25
N ARG A 102 8.39 0.24 -4.23
CA ARG A 102 9.22 0.51 -5.42
C ARG A 102 9.84 -0.75 -6.00
N VAL A 103 10.31 -1.68 -5.16
CA VAL A 103 10.85 -2.97 -5.62
C VAL A 103 9.76 -3.80 -6.31
N LEU A 104 8.54 -3.85 -5.75
CA LEU A 104 7.43 -4.56 -6.37
C LEU A 104 7.00 -3.92 -7.70
N VAL A 105 6.94 -2.59 -7.79
CA VAL A 105 6.65 -1.88 -9.05
C VAL A 105 7.69 -2.25 -10.11
N ALA A 106 8.98 -2.11 -9.79
CA ALA A 106 10.07 -2.45 -10.71
C ALA A 106 10.03 -3.92 -11.15
N THR A 107 9.69 -4.84 -10.22
CA THR A 107 9.54 -6.27 -10.52
C THR A 107 8.38 -6.52 -11.48
N GLY A 108 7.25 -5.83 -11.29
CA GLY A 108 6.09 -5.89 -12.18
C GLY A 108 6.37 -5.31 -13.57
N GLU A 109 7.03 -4.17 -13.64
CA GLU A 109 7.43 -3.53 -14.90
C GLU A 109 8.42 -4.38 -15.71
N ALA A 110 9.40 -4.99 -15.02
CA ALA A 110 10.32 -5.95 -15.63
C ALA A 110 9.64 -7.26 -16.05
N ARG A 111 8.36 -7.46 -15.69
CA ARG A 111 7.59 -8.69 -15.92
C ARG A 111 8.35 -9.93 -15.45
N ASP A 112 8.90 -9.84 -14.25
CA ASP A 112 9.69 -10.91 -13.69
C ASP A 112 8.90 -12.22 -13.62
N ARG A 113 9.54 -13.30 -14.08
CA ARG A 113 8.98 -14.65 -14.09
C ARG A 113 9.42 -15.49 -12.89
N ASN A 114 10.33 -14.96 -12.06
CA ASN A 114 10.77 -15.62 -10.84
C ASN A 114 9.71 -15.46 -9.74
N LEU A 115 8.79 -16.41 -9.66
CA LEU A 115 7.67 -16.40 -8.71
C LEU A 115 8.12 -16.42 -7.25
N LEU A 116 9.27 -17.03 -6.95
CA LEU A 116 9.82 -17.03 -5.59
C LEU A 116 10.27 -15.62 -5.19
N ARG A 117 10.91 -14.88 -6.11
CA ARG A 117 11.28 -13.50 -5.88
C ARG A 117 10.05 -12.61 -5.71
N VAL A 118 9.07 -12.70 -6.61
CA VAL A 118 7.82 -11.94 -6.50
C VAL A 118 7.12 -12.19 -5.17
N ARG A 119 6.98 -13.47 -4.79
CA ARG A 119 6.35 -13.86 -3.51
C ARG A 119 7.10 -13.30 -2.30
N SER A 120 8.43 -13.44 -2.27
CA SER A 120 9.25 -12.91 -1.18
C SER A 120 9.11 -11.38 -1.04
N GLN A 121 9.01 -10.65 -2.15
CA GLN A 121 8.79 -9.20 -2.13
C GLN A 121 7.38 -8.83 -1.67
N GLN A 122 6.36 -9.61 -2.04
CA GLN A 122 5.00 -9.41 -1.51
C GLN A 122 4.96 -9.65 0.00
N GLU A 123 5.57 -10.73 0.50
CA GLU A 123 5.66 -11.03 1.93
C GLU A 123 6.39 -9.90 2.69
N ALA A 124 7.49 -9.36 2.14
CA ALA A 124 8.18 -8.21 2.71
C ALA A 124 7.28 -6.96 2.76
N MET A 125 6.54 -6.68 1.68
CA MET A 125 5.61 -5.56 1.62
C MET A 125 4.47 -5.70 2.64
N TRP A 126 3.87 -6.89 2.76
CA TRP A 126 2.86 -7.18 3.78
C TRP A 126 3.40 -6.91 5.18
N GLY A 127 4.60 -7.42 5.49
CA GLY A 127 5.27 -7.18 6.77
C GLY A 127 5.48 -5.70 7.08
N SER A 128 5.93 -4.90 6.10
CA SER A 128 6.10 -3.46 6.28
C SER A 128 4.77 -2.72 6.51
N LEU A 129 3.72 -3.07 5.76
CA LEU A 129 2.42 -2.45 5.96
C LEU A 129 1.81 -2.81 7.31
N ASP A 130 1.90 -4.08 7.72
CA ASP A 130 1.35 -4.55 8.99
C ASP A 130 2.11 -3.94 10.19
N ALA A 131 3.43 -3.75 10.06
CA ALA A 131 4.22 -3.04 11.08
C ALA A 131 3.79 -1.56 11.23
N ALA A 132 3.56 -0.88 10.10
CA ALA A 132 3.08 0.50 10.10
C ALA A 132 1.65 0.62 10.66
N ASP A 133 0.73 -0.29 10.30
CA ASP A 133 -0.62 -0.32 10.86
C ASP A 133 -0.60 -0.59 12.36
N ALA A 134 0.17 -1.58 12.82
CA ALA A 134 0.31 -1.90 14.24
C ALA A 134 0.89 -0.72 15.05
N TRP A 135 1.81 0.04 14.45
CA TRP A 135 2.35 1.24 15.10
C TRP A 135 1.29 2.32 15.25
N LEU A 136 0.48 2.60 14.21
CA LEU A 136 -0.61 3.58 14.26
C LEU A 136 -1.70 3.21 15.25
N ASP A 137 -2.03 1.92 15.33
CA ASP A 137 -3.05 1.43 16.27
C ASP A 137 -2.60 1.60 17.73
N ALA A 138 -1.29 1.49 17.99
CA ALA A 138 -0.70 1.72 19.32
C ALA A 138 -0.41 3.21 19.60
N ASN A 139 -0.21 4.03 18.57
CA ASN A 139 0.23 5.42 18.67
C ASN A 139 -0.61 6.30 17.71
N PRO A 140 -1.80 6.76 18.16
CA PRO A 140 -2.66 7.61 17.34
C PRO A 140 -1.93 8.83 16.78
N ALA A 141 -2.23 9.18 15.54
CA ALA A 141 -1.60 10.34 14.89
C ALA A 141 -1.99 11.65 15.59
N PRO A 142 -1.03 12.54 15.89
CA PRO A 142 -1.33 13.92 16.28
C PRO A 142 -2.15 14.63 15.20
N ASP A 143 -2.99 15.60 15.58
CA ASP A 143 -3.91 16.30 14.67
C ASP A 143 -3.22 16.84 13.40
N ARG A 144 -2.00 17.38 13.55
CA ARG A 144 -1.23 17.93 12.41
C ARG A 144 -0.83 16.87 11.37
N PHE A 145 -0.85 15.59 11.73
CA PHE A 145 -0.44 14.47 10.89
C PHE A 145 -1.60 13.61 10.39
N ILE A 146 -2.86 13.99 10.65
CA ILE A 146 -4.05 13.27 10.16
C ILE A 146 -4.01 13.12 8.63
N SER A 147 -3.58 14.15 7.89
CA SER A 147 -3.46 14.04 6.42
C SER A 147 -2.38 13.05 5.98
N ALA A 148 -1.30 12.92 6.75
CA ALA A 148 -0.26 11.94 6.47
C ALA A 148 -0.75 10.51 6.75
N GLU A 149 -1.45 10.30 7.86
CA GLU A 149 -2.09 9.01 8.16
C GLU A 149 -3.08 8.63 7.06
N ALA A 150 -3.95 9.55 6.64
CA ALA A 150 -4.92 9.30 5.58
C ALA A 150 -4.25 8.89 4.26
N ALA A 151 -3.18 9.60 3.85
CA ALA A 151 -2.41 9.27 2.66
C ALA A 151 -1.74 7.88 2.77
N TYR A 152 -1.21 7.53 3.95
CA TYR A 152 -0.69 6.19 4.20
C TYR A 152 -1.78 5.12 4.10
N ARG A 153 -2.94 5.28 4.76
CA ARG A 153 -4.03 4.29 4.75
C ARG A 153 -4.59 4.09 3.33
N GLU A 154 -4.70 5.16 2.55
CA GLU A 154 -5.03 5.08 1.12
C GLU A 154 -3.99 4.25 0.36
N GLY A 155 -2.71 4.59 0.54
CA GLY A 155 -1.60 3.89 -0.11
C GLY A 155 -1.53 2.41 0.24
N ALA A 156 -1.57 2.08 1.53
CA ALA A 156 -1.59 0.71 2.03
C ALA A 156 -2.75 -0.09 1.44
N THR A 157 -3.96 0.47 1.43
CA THR A 157 -5.15 -0.17 0.85
C THR A 157 -4.97 -0.47 -0.64
N ALA A 158 -4.43 0.50 -1.40
CA ALA A 158 -4.17 0.33 -2.83
C ALA A 158 -3.12 -0.77 -3.10
N ILE A 159 -2.02 -0.81 -2.34
CA ILE A 159 -0.97 -1.82 -2.48
C ILE A 159 -1.52 -3.21 -2.16
N ARG A 160 -2.23 -3.38 -1.04
CA ARG A 160 -2.84 -4.66 -0.66
C ARG A 160 -3.77 -5.19 -1.75
N THR A 161 -4.67 -4.33 -2.23
CA THR A 161 -5.58 -4.65 -3.33
C THR A 161 -4.82 -5.06 -4.59
N ALA A 162 -3.75 -4.34 -4.94
CA ALA A 162 -2.93 -4.66 -6.09
C ALA A 162 -2.21 -6.01 -5.96
N MET A 163 -1.69 -6.35 -4.77
CA MET A 163 -1.04 -7.63 -4.52
C MET A 163 -2.03 -8.79 -4.67
N ASP A 164 -3.22 -8.67 -4.06
CA ASP A 164 -4.29 -9.66 -4.16
C ASP A 164 -4.77 -9.84 -5.62
N ASP A 165 -4.97 -8.73 -6.33
CA ASP A 165 -5.37 -8.74 -7.74
C ASP A 165 -4.31 -9.36 -8.64
N ALA A 166 -3.03 -9.04 -8.41
CA ALA A 166 -1.92 -9.60 -9.18
C ALA A 166 -1.82 -11.12 -8.96
N GLN A 167 -1.93 -11.60 -7.71
CA GLN A 167 -1.90 -13.02 -7.40
C GLN A 167 -3.08 -13.76 -8.03
N ALA A 168 -4.30 -13.23 -7.88
CA ALA A 168 -5.50 -13.84 -8.45
C ALA A 168 -5.47 -13.86 -9.99
N ALA A 169 -4.96 -12.79 -10.61
CA ALA A 169 -4.80 -12.70 -12.06
C ALA A 169 -3.75 -13.68 -12.59
N PHE A 170 -2.63 -13.80 -11.88
CA PHE A 170 -1.55 -14.72 -12.25
C PHE A 170 -2.02 -16.18 -12.24
N LEU A 171 -2.75 -16.61 -11.22
CA LEU A 171 -3.34 -17.96 -11.15
C LEU A 171 -4.33 -18.27 -12.29
N ARG A 172 -4.89 -17.23 -12.91
CA ARG A 172 -5.82 -17.33 -14.05
C ARG A 172 -5.17 -17.05 -15.40
N LEU A 173 -3.86 -16.80 -15.44
CA LEU A 173 -3.12 -16.38 -16.63
C LEU A 173 -3.68 -15.08 -17.28
N ASP A 174 -4.31 -14.21 -16.49
CA ASP A 174 -4.85 -12.91 -16.93
C ASP A 174 -3.81 -11.81 -16.79
N PHE A 175 -2.85 -11.78 -17.71
CA PHE A 175 -1.76 -10.80 -17.68
C PHE A 175 -2.23 -9.34 -17.88
N ALA A 176 -3.39 -9.13 -18.50
CA ALA A 176 -3.97 -7.80 -18.61
C ALA A 176 -4.42 -7.26 -17.24
N ARG A 177 -4.96 -8.14 -16.38
CA ARG A 177 -5.29 -7.78 -15.00
C ARG A 177 -4.03 -7.59 -14.14
N VAL A 178 -2.99 -8.41 -14.32
CA VAL A 178 -1.68 -8.16 -13.68
C VAL A 178 -1.15 -6.76 -14.02
N ALA A 179 -1.22 -6.35 -15.28
CA ALA A 179 -0.79 -5.00 -15.69
C ALA A 179 -1.59 -3.87 -15.02
N ARG A 180 -2.90 -4.05 -14.82
CA ARG A 180 -3.75 -3.09 -14.07
C ARG A 180 -3.42 -3.06 -12.58
N ALA A 181 -3.05 -4.20 -12.00
CA ALA A 181 -2.61 -4.27 -10.62
C ALA A 181 -1.34 -3.45 -10.40
N ILE A 182 -0.37 -3.50 -11.33
CA ILE A 182 0.84 -2.65 -11.28
C ILE A 182 0.48 -1.16 -11.23
N LYS A 183 -0.50 -0.69 -12.02
CA LYS A 183 -0.96 0.72 -11.96
C LYS A 183 -1.64 1.10 -10.64
N THR A 184 -2.21 0.14 -9.94
CA THR A 184 -2.76 0.36 -8.60
C THR A 184 -1.66 0.38 -7.55
N LEU A 185 -0.63 -0.47 -7.72
CA LEU A 185 0.56 -0.48 -6.90
C LEU A 185 1.34 0.85 -6.99
N GLU A 186 1.55 1.39 -8.20
CA GLU A 186 2.17 2.70 -8.44
C GLU A 186 1.42 3.83 -7.71
N ARG A 187 0.08 3.85 -7.76
CA ARG A 187 -0.73 4.81 -6.99
C ARG A 187 -0.52 4.65 -5.48
N GLY A 188 -0.45 3.42 -5.01
CA GLY A 188 -0.21 3.14 -3.60
C GLY A 188 1.17 3.61 -3.12
N GLU A 189 2.21 3.36 -3.92
CA GLU A 189 3.57 3.85 -3.68
C GLU A 189 3.65 5.38 -3.66
N ALA A 190 2.98 6.05 -4.61
CA ALA A 190 2.89 7.50 -4.63
C ALA A 190 2.18 8.08 -3.39
N ALA A 191 1.11 7.42 -2.91
CA ALA A 191 0.39 7.84 -1.72
C ALA A 191 1.23 7.67 -0.43
N ILE A 192 1.97 6.57 -0.27
CA ILE A 192 2.92 6.40 0.83
C ILE A 192 4.02 7.47 0.76
N THR A 193 4.55 7.75 -0.43
CA THR A 193 5.55 8.82 -0.61
C THR A 193 4.99 10.19 -0.25
N SER A 194 3.72 10.45 -0.55
CA SER A 194 3.03 11.67 -0.11
C SER A 194 2.90 11.74 1.42
N ALA A 195 2.63 10.62 2.09
CA ALA A 195 2.59 10.57 3.56
C ALA A 195 3.95 10.94 4.17
N ILE A 196 5.05 10.40 3.61
CA ILE A 196 6.43 10.75 4.00
C ILE A 196 6.68 12.27 3.83
N ALA A 197 6.28 12.84 2.71
CA ALA A 197 6.43 14.28 2.44
C ALA A 197 5.64 15.14 3.45
N LEU A 198 4.43 14.72 3.82
CA LEU A 198 3.61 15.43 4.81
C LEU A 198 4.21 15.39 6.22
N ILE A 199 4.88 14.29 6.60
CA ILE A 199 5.52 14.15 7.92
C ILE A 199 6.80 14.99 8.03
N THR A 200 7.55 15.08 6.93
CA THR A 200 8.85 15.76 6.83
C THR A 200 8.73 17.25 6.51
N ALA A 201 7.55 17.72 6.10
CA ALA A 201 7.29 19.13 5.88
C ALA A 201 7.57 19.97 7.14
N PRO A 202 8.19 21.16 7.01
CA PRO A 202 8.32 22.09 8.12
C PRO A 202 6.92 22.54 8.55
N GLY A 203 6.62 22.36 9.84
CA GLY A 203 5.36 22.77 10.47
C GLY A 203 5.38 24.22 10.93
#